data_AF-A0A8H7DT40-F1
#
_entry.id   AF-A0A8H7DT40-F1
#
_cell.length_a   1.000
_cell.length_b   1.000
_cell.length_c   1.000
_cell.angle_alpha   90.00
_cell.angle_beta   90.00
_cell.angle_gamma   90.00
#
_symmetry.space_group_name_H-M   'P 1'
#
loop_
_entity.id
_entity.type
_entity.pdbx_description
1 polymer ?
#
loop_
_entity_poly.entity_id
_entity_poly.type
_entity_poly.pdbx_seq_one_letter_code
_entity_poly.pdbx_strand_id
1 'polypeptide(L)'
;MISSRLISALLIVCLRSTEAVGQRNVTIDDEFGDEITQVVPSFMPLGGWTLRGGAKGFAKPDPSLTYNRTWHDATQHAGEIPKTVNFNFTGPSLYVYCIIANTPPGRSFDTSAHYNFFLDGKFVGTYIHDPQAIPDYFYDSLVYVNTTMENEHHSFSIILDAREKPVLMLFDYAVYTTIEQRSPTPSLSPTDSSEASDRPIIPSNAGVVRSNTLGVVALGFPMIAMLLPVVYL
;
A
#
# COMPACT_ATOMS: atom_id res chain seq x y z
N MET A 1 -37.37 -44.79 49.32
CA MET A 1 -35.90 -44.64 49.24
C MET A 1 -35.56 -44.24 47.81
N ILE A 2 -35.47 -42.93 47.54
CA ILE A 2 -35.18 -42.37 46.22
C ILE A 2 -33.69 -42.03 46.21
N SER A 3 -32.90 -42.78 45.44
CA SER A 3 -31.46 -42.54 45.28
C SER A 3 -31.23 -41.48 44.20
N SER A 4 -30.91 -40.27 44.65
CA SER A 4 -30.39 -39.19 43.80
C SER A 4 -28.96 -39.53 43.38
N ARG A 5 -28.70 -39.60 42.08
CA ARG A 5 -27.35 -39.63 41.50
C ARG A 5 -27.18 -38.37 40.66
N LEU A 6 -26.50 -37.38 41.23
CA LEU A 6 -26.06 -36.18 40.54
C LEU A 6 -24.86 -36.55 39.66
N ILE A 7 -25.02 -36.48 38.34
CA ILE A 7 -23.92 -36.57 37.37
C ILE A 7 -23.47 -35.12 37.11
N SER A 8 -22.28 -34.78 37.60
CA SER A 8 -21.65 -33.48 37.36
C SER A 8 -21.04 -33.49 35.96
N ALA A 9 -21.66 -32.80 35.00
CA ALA A 9 -21.08 -32.59 33.67
C ALA A 9 -20.08 -31.44 33.74
N LEU A 10 -18.79 -31.73 33.55
CA LEU A 10 -17.74 -30.74 33.44
C LEU A 10 -17.80 -30.09 32.05
N LEU A 11 -18.34 -28.88 31.96
CA LEU A 11 -18.41 -28.10 30.74
C LEU A 11 -17.04 -27.47 30.47
N ILE A 12 -16.21 -28.12 29.64
CA ILE A 12 -14.96 -27.51 29.15
C ILE A 12 -15.35 -26.44 28.12
N VAL A 13 -15.41 -25.19 28.57
CA VAL A 13 -15.52 -24.03 27.67
C VAL A 13 -14.16 -23.85 27.01
N CYS A 14 -14.03 -24.30 25.76
CA CYS A 14 -12.89 -23.92 24.91
C CYS A 14 -12.97 -22.43 24.63
N LEU A 15 -12.25 -21.63 25.42
CA LEU A 15 -11.95 -20.23 25.08
C LEU A 15 -11.14 -20.25 23.78
N ARG A 16 -11.81 -20.06 22.65
CA ARG A 16 -11.12 -19.78 21.39
C ARG A 16 -10.52 -18.40 21.51
N SER A 17 -9.19 -18.33 21.59
CA SER A 17 -8.46 -17.07 21.45
C SER A 17 -8.69 -16.57 20.02
N THR A 18 -9.57 -15.58 19.87
CA THR A 18 -9.63 -14.80 18.63
C THR A 18 -8.41 -13.91 18.62
N GLU A 19 -7.37 -14.32 17.88
CA GLU A 19 -6.25 -13.43 17.58
C GLU A 19 -6.79 -12.24 16.78
N ALA A 20 -6.48 -11.03 17.24
CA ALA A 20 -6.83 -9.83 16.51
C ALA A 20 -5.92 -9.75 15.28
N VAL A 21 -6.49 -10.03 14.12
CA VAL A 21 -5.83 -9.91 12.83
C VAL A 21 -5.82 -8.44 12.44
N GLY A 22 -4.64 -7.82 12.43
CA GLY A 22 -4.45 -6.46 11.95
C GLY A 22 -4.34 -6.43 10.43
N GLN A 23 -4.79 -5.36 9.79
CA GLN A 23 -4.48 -5.06 8.40
C GLN A 23 -3.73 -3.75 8.32
N ARG A 24 -2.71 -3.71 7.46
CA ARG A 24 -1.91 -2.51 7.20
C ARG A 24 -1.72 -2.35 5.70
N ASN A 25 -1.76 -1.11 5.22
CA ASN A 25 -1.37 -0.78 3.86
C ASN A 25 0.14 -0.61 3.77
N VAL A 26 0.72 -1.14 2.69
CA VAL A 26 2.14 -1.13 2.37
C VAL A 26 2.30 -0.60 0.95
N THR A 27 3.15 0.39 0.79
CA THR A 27 3.43 0.99 -0.52
C THR A 27 4.59 0.28 -1.21
N ILE A 28 4.50 0.17 -2.54
CA ILE A 28 5.58 -0.19 -3.45
C ILE A 28 5.83 1.03 -4.34
N ASP A 29 6.90 1.75 -4.02
CA ASP A 29 7.36 2.94 -4.74
C ASP A 29 8.13 2.57 -6.01
N ASP A 30 8.07 3.39 -7.05
CA ASP A 30 8.77 3.14 -8.32
C ASP A 30 10.32 3.20 -8.22
N GLU A 31 10.88 4.01 -7.31
CA GLU A 31 12.32 4.20 -7.12
C GLU A 31 12.82 3.47 -5.85
N PHE A 32 12.06 3.57 -4.75
CA PHE A 32 12.42 3.07 -3.42
C PHE A 32 11.85 1.67 -3.12
N GLY A 33 10.94 1.18 -3.96
CA GLY A 33 10.39 -0.17 -3.87
C GLY A 33 9.42 -0.37 -2.71
N ASP A 34 9.20 -1.64 -2.39
CA ASP A 34 8.31 -2.07 -1.32
C ASP A 34 8.81 -1.60 0.07
N GLU A 35 7.95 -0.95 0.85
CA GLU A 35 8.30 -0.39 2.18
C GLU A 35 8.82 -1.44 3.18
N ILE A 36 8.54 -2.74 2.99
CA ILE A 36 8.97 -3.83 3.87
C ILE A 36 10.23 -4.50 3.33
N THR A 37 10.23 -4.87 2.06
CA THR A 37 11.29 -5.70 1.45
C THR A 37 12.34 -4.90 0.71
N GLN A 38 12.05 -3.63 0.42
CA GLN A 38 12.87 -2.70 -0.38
C GLN A 38 13.11 -3.20 -1.81
N VAL A 39 12.30 -4.16 -2.29
CA VAL A 39 12.35 -4.65 -3.67
C VAL A 39 11.64 -3.64 -4.57
N VAL A 40 12.39 -3.10 -5.53
CA VAL A 40 11.88 -2.15 -6.54
C VAL A 40 11.18 -2.92 -7.67
N PRO A 41 10.09 -2.37 -8.25
CA PRO A 41 9.50 -2.95 -9.45
C PRO A 41 10.52 -3.19 -10.58
N SER A 42 10.32 -4.27 -11.32
CA SER A 42 11.11 -4.58 -12.50
C SER A 42 10.51 -3.92 -13.73
N PHE A 43 11.29 -3.03 -14.34
CA PHE A 43 10.95 -2.29 -15.55
C PHE A 43 11.67 -2.89 -16.77
N MET A 44 10.92 -3.49 -17.69
CA MET A 44 11.46 -4.22 -18.84
C MET A 44 11.00 -3.60 -20.17
N PRO A 45 11.80 -3.65 -21.24
CA PRO A 45 13.19 -4.11 -21.26
C PRO A 45 14.13 -3.16 -20.51
N LEU A 46 15.29 -3.65 -20.09
CA LEU A 46 16.30 -2.85 -19.42
C LEU A 46 16.76 -1.71 -20.34
N GLY A 47 16.83 -0.48 -19.82
CA GLY A 47 17.11 0.72 -20.60
C GLY A 47 15.93 1.22 -21.44
N GLY A 48 14.77 0.56 -21.37
CA GLY A 48 13.53 0.98 -22.01
C GLY A 48 12.68 1.95 -21.18
N TRP A 49 13.10 2.26 -19.94
CA TRP A 49 12.38 3.06 -18.96
C TRP A 49 13.31 4.12 -18.37
N THR A 50 12.72 5.25 -17.94
CA THR A 50 13.48 6.36 -17.38
C THR A 50 12.89 6.81 -16.06
N LEU A 51 13.75 6.91 -15.04
CA LEU A 51 13.39 7.54 -13.78
C LEU A 51 13.19 9.06 -13.97
N ARG A 52 12.09 9.60 -13.46
CA ARG A 52 11.70 11.02 -13.48
C ARG A 52 11.68 11.62 -14.90
N GLY A 53 11.41 10.80 -15.91
CA GLY A 53 11.51 11.16 -17.33
C GLY A 53 12.92 11.49 -17.82
N GLY A 54 13.94 11.40 -16.96
CA GLY A 54 15.31 11.76 -17.24
C GLY A 54 15.48 13.14 -17.92
N ALA A 55 16.65 13.35 -18.53
CA ALA A 55 16.96 14.60 -19.19
C ALA A 55 16.19 14.82 -20.52
N LYS A 56 15.73 13.73 -21.16
CA LYS A 56 15.17 13.75 -22.52
C LYS A 56 13.68 13.42 -22.62
N GLY A 57 13.06 12.87 -21.57
CA GLY A 57 11.62 12.57 -21.57
C GLY A 57 10.81 13.86 -21.69
N PHE A 58 9.73 13.79 -22.46
CA PHE A 58 8.86 14.94 -22.72
C PHE A 58 7.78 15.12 -21.67
N ALA A 59 7.34 14.03 -21.05
CA ALA A 59 6.46 14.10 -19.89
C ALA A 59 7.23 14.69 -18.71
N LYS A 60 6.66 15.75 -18.13
CA LYS A 60 7.22 16.55 -17.03
C LYS A 60 6.12 16.90 -16.02
N PRO A 61 5.57 15.89 -15.31
CA PRO A 61 4.70 16.16 -14.17
C PRO A 61 5.45 16.93 -13.07
N ASP A 62 4.70 17.62 -12.21
CA ASP A 62 5.22 18.31 -11.03
C ASP A 62 5.60 17.26 -9.96
N PRO A 63 6.91 17.11 -9.63
CA PRO A 63 7.34 16.13 -8.64
C PRO A 63 6.76 16.38 -7.24
N SER A 64 6.27 17.58 -6.92
CA SER A 64 5.65 17.83 -5.62
C SER A 64 4.28 17.16 -5.45
N LEU A 65 3.69 16.68 -6.55
CA LEU A 65 2.39 16.02 -6.61
C LEU A 65 2.51 14.51 -6.86
N THR A 66 3.73 13.96 -6.94
CA THR A 66 3.96 12.51 -7.11
C THR A 66 4.42 11.89 -5.80
N TYR A 67 4.21 10.57 -5.65
CA TYR A 67 4.63 9.87 -4.45
C TYR A 67 6.16 9.85 -4.37
N ASN A 68 6.72 10.19 -3.20
CA ASN A 68 8.16 10.44 -2.97
C ASN A 68 8.88 11.30 -4.02
N ARG A 69 8.12 12.10 -4.77
CA ARG A 69 8.60 12.94 -5.87
C ARG A 69 9.18 12.14 -7.04
N THR A 70 8.86 10.86 -7.18
CA THR A 70 9.41 9.94 -8.20
C THR A 70 8.34 9.49 -9.18
N TRP A 71 8.79 8.90 -10.29
CA TRP A 71 8.00 8.12 -11.24
C TRP A 71 8.94 7.47 -12.26
N HIS A 72 8.55 6.33 -12.82
CA HIS A 72 9.22 5.72 -13.97
C HIS A 72 8.35 5.82 -15.20
N ASP A 73 8.91 6.36 -16.29
CA ASP A 73 8.18 6.54 -17.54
C ASP A 73 8.76 5.80 -18.74
N ALA A 74 7.86 5.56 -19.69
CA ALA A 74 8.13 4.86 -20.93
C ALA A 74 7.02 5.15 -21.95
N THR A 75 7.42 5.34 -23.21
CA THR A 75 6.50 5.32 -24.35
C THR A 75 6.73 4.05 -25.16
N GLN A 76 5.68 3.26 -25.36
CA GLN A 76 5.65 2.08 -26.21
C GLN A 76 5.13 2.48 -27.59
N HIS A 77 5.84 2.09 -28.65
CA HIS A 77 5.36 2.17 -30.04
C HIS A 77 5.04 0.78 -30.61
N ALA A 78 4.21 0.74 -31.65
CA ALA A 78 3.84 -0.50 -32.32
C ALA A 78 5.08 -1.20 -32.91
N GLY A 79 5.20 -2.51 -32.67
CA GLY A 79 6.30 -3.33 -33.18
C GLY A 79 7.59 -3.32 -32.34
N GLU A 80 7.66 -2.50 -31.29
CA GLU A 80 8.76 -2.57 -30.32
C GLU A 80 8.59 -3.74 -29.35
N ILE A 81 9.68 -4.11 -28.65
CA ILE A 81 9.62 -5.05 -27.53
C ILE A 81 8.65 -4.49 -26.49
N PRO A 82 7.63 -5.26 -26.05
CA PRO A 82 6.66 -4.77 -25.07
C PRO A 82 7.32 -4.29 -23.78
N LYS A 83 6.95 -3.09 -23.36
CA LYS A 83 7.36 -2.51 -22.10
C LYS A 83 6.45 -3.01 -20.98
N THR A 84 7.07 -3.45 -19.89
CA THR A 84 6.34 -4.03 -18.76
C THR A 84 6.86 -3.52 -17.42
N VAL A 85 5.95 -3.45 -16.45
CA VAL A 85 6.23 -3.22 -15.02
C VAL A 85 5.81 -4.48 -14.28
N ASN A 86 6.68 -5.01 -13.43
CA ASN A 86 6.41 -6.24 -12.67
C ASN A 86 6.80 -6.06 -11.21
N PHE A 87 5.94 -6.49 -10.29
CA PHE A 87 6.25 -6.54 -8.86
C PHE A 87 5.45 -7.64 -8.17
N ASN A 88 5.88 -8.01 -6.97
CA ASN A 88 5.23 -9.03 -6.16
C ASN A 88 4.75 -8.42 -4.84
N PHE A 89 3.70 -9.00 -4.27
CA PHE A 89 3.18 -8.59 -2.97
C PHE A 89 2.52 -9.78 -2.27
N THR A 90 2.22 -9.64 -0.98
CA THR A 90 1.46 -10.66 -0.23
C THR A 90 0.32 -9.99 0.52
N GLY A 91 -0.90 -10.25 0.08
CA GLY A 91 -2.04 -9.52 0.60
C GLY A 91 -3.34 -9.67 -0.19
N PRO A 92 -4.51 -9.44 0.45
CA PRO A 92 -5.82 -9.60 -0.18
C PRO A 92 -6.23 -8.43 -1.07
N SER A 93 -5.43 -7.35 -1.17
CA SER A 93 -5.81 -6.15 -1.91
C SER A 93 -4.61 -5.48 -2.57
N LEU A 94 -4.82 -4.94 -3.77
CA LEU A 94 -3.85 -4.17 -4.55
C LEU A 94 -4.54 -2.98 -5.20
N TYR A 95 -3.88 -1.83 -5.13
CA TYR A 95 -4.24 -0.57 -5.79
C TYR A 95 -3.01 -0.09 -6.54
N VAL A 96 -3.16 0.31 -7.80
CA VAL A 96 -2.03 0.78 -8.63
C VAL A 96 -2.33 2.19 -9.11
N TYR A 97 -1.36 3.08 -8.92
CA TYR A 97 -1.46 4.49 -9.21
C TYR A 97 -0.42 4.91 -10.24
N CYS A 98 -0.91 5.61 -11.26
CA CYS A 98 -0.08 6.22 -12.29
C CYS A 98 -0.34 7.73 -12.33
N ILE A 99 0.59 8.44 -12.97
CA ILE A 99 0.34 9.79 -13.46
C ILE A 99 -0.15 9.66 -14.91
N ILE A 100 -1.31 10.23 -15.21
CA ILE A 100 -1.90 10.17 -16.55
C ILE A 100 -1.72 11.53 -17.23
N ALA A 101 -0.99 11.54 -18.33
CA ALA A 101 -0.78 12.75 -19.12
C ALA A 101 -1.96 13.01 -20.07
N ASN A 102 -2.29 14.28 -20.25
CA ASN A 102 -3.30 14.77 -21.18
C ASN A 102 -2.62 15.52 -22.32
N THR A 103 -2.79 16.84 -22.40
CA THR A 103 -2.13 17.72 -23.36
C THR A 103 -1.36 18.82 -22.63
N PRO A 104 -0.34 18.46 -21.82
CA PRO A 104 0.45 19.45 -21.10
C PRO A 104 1.07 20.47 -22.08
N PRO A 105 1.18 21.75 -21.69
CA PRO A 105 1.74 22.77 -22.55
C PRO A 105 3.22 22.49 -22.84
N GLY A 106 3.66 22.89 -24.03
CA GLY A 106 5.04 22.72 -24.47
C GLY A 106 5.16 21.90 -25.74
N ARG A 107 6.20 21.07 -25.83
CA ARG A 107 6.41 20.18 -26.98
C ARG A 107 5.34 19.08 -26.96
N SER A 108 4.71 18.82 -28.10
CA SER A 108 3.80 17.68 -28.26
C SER A 108 4.52 16.34 -28.17
N PHE A 109 3.92 15.38 -27.48
CA PHE A 109 4.38 13.99 -27.36
C PHE A 109 3.17 13.05 -27.19
N ASP A 110 3.41 11.75 -27.28
CA ASP A 110 2.38 10.73 -27.12
C ASP A 110 1.89 10.66 -25.67
N THR A 111 0.59 10.79 -25.42
CA THR A 111 0.01 10.83 -24.06
C THR A 111 -1.12 9.83 -23.83
N SER A 112 -1.45 8.99 -24.82
CA SER A 112 -2.48 7.96 -24.65
C SER A 112 -2.03 6.87 -23.67
N ALA A 113 -2.97 6.31 -22.91
CA ALA A 113 -2.74 5.15 -22.06
C ALA A 113 -3.53 3.94 -22.57
N HIS A 114 -2.89 2.77 -22.55
CA HIS A 114 -3.55 1.48 -22.77
C HIS A 114 -2.72 0.40 -22.07
N TYR A 115 -3.17 -0.03 -20.89
CA TYR A 115 -2.43 -0.90 -19.99
C TYR A 115 -3.20 -2.20 -19.77
N ASN A 116 -2.59 -3.34 -20.07
CA ASN A 116 -3.16 -4.65 -19.76
C ASN A 116 -2.57 -5.18 -18.46
N PHE A 117 -3.42 -5.62 -17.55
CA PHE A 117 -3.04 -6.08 -16.22
C PHE A 117 -3.10 -7.59 -16.12
N PHE A 118 -2.10 -8.17 -15.47
CA PHE A 118 -2.04 -9.58 -15.19
C PHE A 118 -1.76 -9.82 -13.71
N LEU A 119 -2.55 -10.67 -13.09
CA LEU A 119 -2.35 -11.16 -11.73
C LEU A 119 -2.08 -12.66 -11.82
N ASP A 120 -0.93 -13.10 -11.33
CA ASP A 120 -0.48 -14.50 -11.36
C ASP A 120 -0.53 -15.11 -12.78
N GLY A 121 -0.10 -14.31 -13.75
CA GLY A 121 -0.06 -14.65 -15.17
C GLY A 121 -1.43 -14.65 -15.87
N LYS A 122 -2.53 -14.35 -15.17
CA LYS A 122 -3.88 -14.28 -15.74
C LYS A 122 -4.26 -12.84 -16.03
N PHE A 123 -4.83 -12.60 -17.21
CA PHE A 123 -5.37 -11.28 -17.55
C PHE A 123 -6.54 -10.93 -16.61
N VAL A 124 -6.45 -9.75 -15.97
CA VAL A 124 -7.42 -9.30 -14.95
C VAL A 124 -8.05 -7.93 -15.27
N GLY A 125 -7.72 -7.33 -16.41
CA GLY A 125 -8.37 -6.11 -16.86
C GLY A 125 -7.46 -5.23 -17.70
N THR A 126 -8.01 -4.10 -18.12
CA THR A 126 -7.30 -3.08 -18.88
C THR A 126 -7.66 -1.69 -18.36
N TYR A 127 -6.74 -0.74 -18.56
CA TYR A 127 -6.98 0.69 -18.36
C TYR A 127 -6.69 1.41 -19.68
N ILE A 128 -7.62 2.25 -20.12
CA ILE A 128 -7.49 3.02 -21.36
C ILE A 128 -7.79 4.48 -21.05
N HIS A 129 -6.93 5.38 -21.54
CA HIS A 129 -7.14 6.81 -21.47
C HIS A 129 -6.79 7.47 -22.79
N ASP A 130 -7.70 8.32 -23.25
CA ASP A 130 -7.48 9.21 -24.37
C ASP A 130 -7.21 10.64 -23.88
N PRO A 131 -6.18 11.33 -24.41
CA PRO A 131 -5.80 12.65 -23.95
C PRO A 131 -6.96 13.64 -24.02
N GLN A 132 -7.24 14.31 -22.91
CA GLN A 132 -8.20 15.39 -22.79
C GLN A 132 -7.50 16.75 -22.82
N ALA A 133 -8.27 17.84 -22.99
CA ALA A 133 -7.69 19.18 -23.05
C ALA A 133 -7.16 19.70 -21.69
N ILE A 134 -7.84 19.34 -20.59
CA ILE A 134 -7.50 19.74 -19.22
C ILE A 134 -7.91 18.64 -18.23
N PRO A 135 -7.26 18.51 -17.06
CA PRO A 135 -5.99 19.15 -16.68
C PRO A 135 -4.81 18.60 -17.50
N ASP A 136 -3.60 19.14 -17.33
CA ASP A 136 -2.39 18.67 -18.03
C ASP A 136 -1.97 17.24 -17.62
N TYR A 137 -2.12 16.94 -16.34
CA TYR A 137 -1.84 15.63 -15.74
C TYR A 137 -2.90 15.31 -14.69
N PHE A 138 -3.26 14.03 -14.58
CA PHE A 138 -3.96 13.47 -13.43
C PHE A 138 -2.95 12.71 -12.56
N TYR A 139 -2.74 13.19 -11.34
CA TYR A 139 -1.94 12.54 -10.31
C TYR A 139 -2.80 11.56 -9.51
N ASP A 140 -2.18 10.61 -8.82
CA ASP A 140 -2.88 9.60 -8.02
C ASP A 140 -4.00 8.89 -8.80
N SER A 141 -3.81 8.67 -10.10
CA SER A 141 -4.82 8.05 -10.94
C SER A 141 -4.84 6.55 -10.67
N LEU A 142 -5.92 6.07 -10.04
CA LEU A 142 -6.13 4.64 -9.79
C LEU A 142 -6.39 3.91 -11.11
N VAL A 143 -5.37 3.23 -11.63
CA VAL A 143 -5.46 2.51 -12.92
C VAL A 143 -5.86 1.04 -12.75
N TYR A 144 -5.62 0.46 -11.59
CA TYR A 144 -6.04 -0.90 -11.25
C TYR A 144 -6.40 -1.00 -9.77
N VAL A 145 -7.45 -1.77 -9.47
CA VAL A 145 -7.86 -2.11 -8.11
C VAL A 145 -8.39 -3.53 -8.06
N ASN A 146 -7.98 -4.26 -7.03
CA ASN A 146 -8.56 -5.54 -6.64
C ASN A 146 -8.52 -5.66 -5.12
N THR A 147 -9.66 -5.91 -4.48
CA THR A 147 -9.79 -5.93 -3.02
C THR A 147 -10.28 -7.28 -2.48
N THR A 148 -10.41 -8.27 -3.35
CA THR A 148 -11.03 -9.57 -3.02
C THR A 148 -10.10 -10.73 -3.33
N MET A 149 -8.79 -10.53 -3.23
CA MET A 149 -7.79 -11.58 -3.42
C MET A 149 -7.62 -12.40 -2.15
N GLU A 150 -7.09 -13.60 -2.29
CA GLU A 150 -6.68 -14.40 -1.14
C GLU A 150 -5.45 -13.76 -0.47
N ASN A 151 -5.25 -13.99 0.82
CA ASN A 151 -4.03 -13.51 1.49
C ASN A 151 -2.86 -14.46 1.21
N GLU A 152 -2.36 -14.43 -0.02
CA GLU A 152 -1.22 -15.22 -0.48
C GLU A 152 -0.23 -14.35 -1.25
N HIS A 153 0.85 -14.98 -1.73
CA HIS A 153 1.84 -14.30 -2.57
C HIS A 153 1.31 -14.15 -3.99
N HIS A 154 1.26 -12.92 -4.48
CA HIS A 154 0.84 -12.56 -5.82
C HIS A 154 1.96 -11.94 -6.63
N SER A 155 1.92 -12.18 -7.94
CA SER A 155 2.71 -11.49 -8.95
C SER A 155 1.81 -10.60 -9.79
N PHE A 156 2.19 -9.35 -9.98
CA PHE A 156 1.45 -8.39 -10.80
C PHE A 156 2.30 -7.86 -11.93
N SER A 157 1.72 -7.84 -13.12
CA SER A 157 2.37 -7.33 -14.33
C SER A 157 1.47 -6.35 -15.04
N ILE A 158 2.06 -5.26 -15.51
CA ILE A 158 1.43 -4.31 -16.43
C ILE A 158 2.16 -4.38 -17.77
N ILE A 159 1.40 -4.48 -18.86
CA ILE A 159 1.94 -4.53 -20.22
C ILE A 159 1.30 -3.39 -21.03
N LEU A 160 2.13 -2.54 -21.64
CA LEU A 160 1.67 -1.45 -22.50
C LEU A 160 1.20 -2.00 -23.85
N ASP A 161 -0.03 -1.67 -24.26
CA ASP A 161 -0.64 -2.13 -25.51
C ASP A 161 -0.73 -1.02 -26.56
N ALA A 162 0.33 -0.88 -27.35
CA ALA A 162 0.42 0.13 -28.40
C ALA A 162 0.00 -0.36 -29.80
N ARG A 163 -0.96 -1.29 -29.90
CA ARG A 163 -1.45 -1.79 -31.20
C ARG A 163 -2.09 -0.70 -32.06
N GLU A 164 -2.83 0.22 -31.44
CA GLU A 164 -3.59 1.26 -32.14
C GLU A 164 -2.86 2.60 -32.21
N LYS A 165 -2.18 2.97 -31.13
CA LYS A 165 -1.53 4.25 -30.93
C LYS A 165 -0.37 4.10 -29.94
N PRO A 166 0.65 4.97 -29.99
CA PRO A 166 1.70 4.94 -28.98
C PRO A 166 1.14 5.12 -27.58
N VAL A 167 1.69 4.37 -26.62
CA VAL A 167 1.20 4.35 -25.24
C VAL A 167 2.26 4.89 -24.32
N LEU A 168 1.92 5.90 -23.52
CA LEU A 168 2.76 6.44 -22.47
C LEU A 168 2.33 5.87 -21.12
N MET A 169 3.29 5.46 -20.30
CA MET A 169 3.09 5.18 -18.88
C MET A 169 4.01 6.07 -18.05
N LEU A 170 3.47 6.58 -16.94
CA LEU A 170 4.22 7.14 -15.83
C LEU A 170 3.77 6.39 -14.58
N PHE A 171 4.48 5.32 -14.22
CA PHE A 171 4.20 4.55 -13.01
C PHE A 171 4.74 5.31 -11.80
N ASP A 172 3.91 5.49 -10.77
CA ASP A 172 4.26 6.25 -9.56
C ASP A 172 4.38 5.31 -8.35
N TYR A 173 3.28 4.64 -7.97
CA TYR A 173 3.31 3.69 -6.85
C TYR A 173 2.17 2.67 -6.91
N ALA A 174 2.32 1.61 -6.12
CA ALA A 174 1.24 0.69 -5.80
C ALA A 174 1.06 0.57 -4.29
N VAL A 175 -0.13 0.21 -3.83
CA VAL A 175 -0.44 -0.05 -2.43
C VAL A 175 -1.08 -1.41 -2.32
N TYR A 176 -0.57 -2.28 -1.46
CA TYR A 176 -1.26 -3.51 -1.08
C TYR A 176 -1.59 -3.50 0.41
N THR A 177 -2.62 -4.25 0.78
CA THR A 177 -2.94 -4.49 2.19
C THR A 177 -2.28 -5.80 2.61
N THR A 178 -1.57 -5.81 3.73
CA THR A 178 -1.01 -7.02 4.34
C THR A 178 -1.67 -7.31 5.68
N ILE A 179 -1.63 -8.58 6.10
CA ILE A 179 -2.21 -9.05 7.35
C ILE A 179 -1.13 -9.16 8.43
N GLU A 180 -1.25 -8.38 9.49
CA GLU A 180 -0.38 -8.47 10.68
C GLU A 180 -1.00 -9.43 11.71
N GLN A 181 -0.27 -10.50 12.06
CA GLN A 181 -0.60 -11.30 13.24
C GLN A 181 -0.08 -10.57 14.49
N ARG A 182 -0.98 -9.95 15.27
CA ARG A 182 -0.61 -9.53 16.63
C ARG A 182 -0.53 -10.77 17.50
N SER A 183 0.67 -11.11 17.96
CA SER A 183 0.84 -12.07 19.05
C SER A 183 0.06 -11.58 20.28
N PRO A 184 -0.65 -12.47 21.00
CA PRO A 184 -1.37 -12.07 22.20
C PRO A 184 -0.39 -11.48 23.22
N THR A 185 -0.68 -10.27 23.71
CA THR A 185 0.05 -9.65 24.81
C THR A 185 0.11 -10.64 25.98
N PRO A 186 1.28 -10.92 26.59
CA PRO A 186 1.32 -11.73 27.79
C PRO A 186 0.47 -11.05 28.86
N SER A 187 -0.56 -11.74 29.35
CA SER A 187 -1.36 -11.23 30.46
C SER A 187 -0.45 -11.11 31.68
N LEU A 188 -0.34 -9.89 32.23
CA LEU A 188 0.26 -9.69 33.53
C LEU A 188 -0.63 -10.43 34.55
N SER A 189 -0.15 -11.59 35.01
CA SER A 189 -0.74 -12.29 36.14
C SER A 189 -0.57 -11.40 37.38
N PRO A 190 -1.60 -11.17 38.20
CA PRO A 190 -1.41 -10.48 39.47
C PRO A 190 -0.56 -11.38 40.38
N THR A 191 0.66 -10.95 40.69
CA THR A 191 1.46 -11.54 41.76
C THR A 191 0.81 -11.15 43.09
N ASP A 192 0.10 -12.10 43.67
CA ASP A 192 -0.35 -12.04 45.06
C ASP A 192 0.89 -12.20 45.97
N SER A 193 1.23 -11.14 46.69
CA SER A 193 2.22 -11.20 47.78
C SER A 193 1.74 -10.32 48.93
N SER A 194 1.31 -11.00 49.98
CA SER A 194 0.83 -10.46 51.24
C SER A 194 1.96 -9.83 52.08
N GLU A 195 1.63 -8.71 52.73
CA GLU A 195 2.37 -8.04 53.82
C GLU A 195 2.56 -8.99 55.04
N ALA A 196 3.47 -8.83 56.00
CA ALA A 196 4.05 -7.63 56.62
C ALA A 196 5.27 -8.00 57.51
N SER A 197 6.17 -7.04 57.81
CA SER A 197 6.65 -6.81 59.20
C SER A 197 7.42 -5.48 59.35
N ASP A 198 7.46 -5.01 60.59
CA ASP A 198 7.52 -3.63 61.11
C ASP A 198 8.94 -3.00 61.23
N ARG A 199 9.06 -1.72 60.79
CA ARG A 199 9.79 -0.50 61.28
C ARG A 199 11.11 -0.55 62.14
N PRO A 200 11.83 0.60 62.41
CA PRO A 200 12.04 1.90 61.68
C PRO A 200 13.49 2.53 61.78
N ILE A 201 13.76 3.66 61.08
CA ILE A 201 14.53 4.91 61.48
C ILE A 201 15.62 5.50 60.51
N ILE A 202 15.21 6.56 59.76
CA ILE A 202 15.78 7.94 59.47
C ILE A 202 17.13 8.14 58.65
N PRO A 203 17.49 9.36 58.13
CA PRO A 203 17.25 9.87 56.75
C PRO A 203 18.50 10.40 55.99
N SER A 204 18.33 10.75 54.70
CA SER A 204 18.94 11.84 53.89
C SER A 204 18.99 11.37 52.43
N ASN A 205 18.81 12.14 51.37
CA ASN A 205 18.94 13.57 51.16
C ASN A 205 18.08 13.95 49.93
N ALA A 206 17.60 15.19 49.89
CA ALA A 206 16.78 15.73 48.81
C ALA A 206 17.54 15.75 47.46
N GLY A 207 16.90 15.24 46.40
CA GLY A 207 17.35 15.32 45.02
C GLY A 207 16.17 15.63 44.11
N VAL A 208 16.21 16.84 43.54
CA VAL A 208 15.13 17.53 42.83
C VAL A 208 14.64 16.80 41.58
N VAL A 209 13.31 16.72 41.47
CA VAL A 209 12.53 16.36 40.28
C VAL A 209 12.67 17.43 39.20
N ARG A 210 13.03 17.05 37.96
CA ARG A 210 12.61 17.76 36.75
C ARG A 210 12.29 16.77 35.62
N SER A 211 10.99 16.59 35.43
CA SER A 211 10.37 16.01 34.24
C SER A 211 10.25 17.10 33.17
N ASN A 212 10.70 16.84 31.95
CA ASN A 212 10.37 17.63 30.77
C ASN A 212 9.82 16.70 29.68
N THR A 213 8.50 16.57 29.65
CA THR A 213 7.73 15.94 28.58
C THR A 213 7.64 16.91 27.40
N LEU A 214 8.22 16.56 26.24
CA LEU A 214 7.97 17.26 24.98
C LEU A 214 6.82 16.56 24.25
N GLY A 215 5.68 17.24 24.18
CA GLY A 215 4.48 16.79 23.48
C GLY A 215 4.68 16.84 21.96
N VAL A 216 4.36 15.73 21.31
CA VAL A 216 4.24 15.63 19.85
C VAL A 216 2.84 16.11 19.45
N VAL A 217 2.76 17.17 18.67
CA VAL A 217 1.52 17.67 18.06
C VAL A 217 1.31 16.89 16.76
N ALA A 218 0.42 15.91 16.79
CA ALA A 218 -0.06 15.24 15.58
C ALA A 218 -1.17 16.10 14.95
N LEU A 219 -0.87 16.75 13.83
CA LEU A 219 -1.88 17.39 12.99
C LEU A 219 -2.50 16.30 12.10
N GLY A 220 -3.70 15.85 12.47
CA GLY A 220 -4.52 14.98 11.64
C GLY A 220 -5.06 15.75 10.43
N PHE A 221 -4.73 15.28 9.22
CA PHE A 221 -5.41 15.67 8.00
C PHE A 221 -6.68 14.80 7.83
N PRO A 222 -7.86 15.39 7.59
CA PRO A 222 -9.06 14.61 7.29
C PRO A 222 -9.00 14.11 5.84
N MET A 223 -8.99 12.78 5.67
CA MET A 223 -9.33 12.12 4.41
C MET A 223 -10.77 12.46 4.03
N ILE A 224 -10.94 13.29 2.99
CA ILE A 224 -12.24 13.49 2.36
C ILE A 224 -12.47 12.34 1.39
N ALA A 225 -13.30 11.39 1.79
CA ALA A 225 -13.80 10.35 0.90
C ALA A 225 -14.78 10.98 -0.10
N MET A 226 -14.35 11.17 -1.35
CA MET A 226 -15.22 11.57 -2.44
C MET A 226 -15.86 10.32 -3.04
N LEU A 227 -17.12 10.06 -2.67
CA LEU A 227 -17.95 9.05 -3.30
C LEU A 227 -18.34 9.53 -4.71
N LEU A 228 -17.80 8.90 -5.75
CA LEU A 228 -18.32 9.03 -7.11
C LEU A 228 -19.42 7.99 -7.34
N PRO A 229 -20.52 8.35 -8.02
CA PRO A 229 -21.58 7.41 -8.36
C PRO A 229 -21.10 6.54 -9.55
N VAL A 230 -21.03 5.23 -9.31
CA VAL A 230 -20.91 4.24 -10.39
C VAL A 230 -22.23 4.24 -11.16
N VAL A 231 -22.22 4.80 -12.36
CA VAL A 231 -23.31 4.62 -13.33
C VAL A 231 -23.02 3.34 -14.10
N TYR A 232 -23.81 2.30 -13.84
CA TYR A 232 -23.85 1.12 -14.70
C TYR A 232 -24.57 1.49 -16.01
N LEU A 233 -23.90 1.27 -17.14
CA LEU A 233 -24.54 1.03 -18.43
C LEU A 233 -24.35 -0.44 -18.78
#